data_AF-A0AAV8YX34-F1
#
_entry.id   AF-A0AAV8YX34-F1
#
_cell.length_a   1.000
_cell.length_b   1.000
_cell.length_c   1.000
_cell.angle_alpha   90.00
_cell.angle_beta   90.00
_cell.angle_gamma   90.00
#
_symmetry.space_group_name_H-M   'P 1'
#
loop_
_entity.id
_entity.type
_entity.pdbx_description
1 polymer ?
#
loop_
_entity_poly.entity_id
_entity_poly.type
_entity_poly.pdbx_seq_one_letter_code
_entity_poly.pdbx_strand_id
1 'polypeptide(L)'
;MKVQIRGHHIAKLDPLGINSADLDDQTPQELVYKNYNFDNPSRTYSEELKKASPAVHAASQTWTGFLNCPPPPSSVARRKGLPLREILRRLELTYCRHIGVEFMFINSLEQCNWIRQRLETPGITDLTPDQKRLILARLTRSAGFESFLARRWSSEKRFGLEGCEILIPAMKTVIDKSTELGVESIVMGMPHRGRLNVLANVCRKPLHQLFTQFAGLEAADDGSGDVKYHLGTYIERLNRVTNKNIRLAVVANPSHLETVDPVAQGKTRAEQFYRGDGEGKRSCPFCYMEMPLLQAKVSSLKQCICQSYPIIQPTEQSTLLQTIRSVLQLIRVSLDHVARVVNAPIFHVNSDDPESVIHVCNMAAEWRATFHKDVVIDLLIQEGIVTEEEVKDVKEKYDKICEEAFERARQETHIKYKDWIDSPWSGFFEGKDPLKVNPTGVNEDTLVHIGKRFSSPPSQRSRVYYSQRY
;
A
#
# COMPACT_ATOMS: atom_id res chain seq x y z
N MET A 1 -6.45 -14.67 21.81
CA MET A 1 -4.97 -14.76 21.82
C MET A 1 -4.44 -15.73 20.76
N LYS A 2 -4.45 -17.06 20.96
CA LYS A 2 -3.81 -18.01 20.01
C LYS A 2 -4.24 -17.84 18.54
N VAL A 3 -5.54 -17.70 18.27
CA VAL A 3 -6.07 -17.40 16.92
C VAL A 3 -5.62 -16.02 16.38
N GLN A 4 -5.41 -15.02 17.24
CA GLN A 4 -4.86 -13.71 16.83
C GLN A 4 -3.34 -13.75 16.57
N ILE A 5 -2.64 -14.77 17.06
CA ILE A 5 -1.19 -14.96 16.86
C ILE A 5 -0.92 -15.83 15.62
N ARG A 6 -1.71 -16.89 15.39
CA ARG A 6 -1.46 -17.89 14.32
C ARG A 6 -2.63 -18.10 13.34
N GLY A 7 -3.71 -17.31 13.40
CA GLY A 7 -4.87 -17.49 12.52
C GLY A 7 -4.54 -17.41 11.02
N HIS A 8 -3.54 -16.59 10.65
CA HIS A 8 -3.05 -16.50 9.27
C HIS A 8 -2.54 -17.83 8.69
N HIS A 9 -1.99 -18.74 9.51
CA HIS A 9 -1.56 -20.08 9.07
C HIS A 9 -2.74 -20.98 8.66
N ILE A 10 -3.96 -20.67 9.11
CA ILE A 10 -5.19 -21.42 8.77
C ILE A 10 -6.19 -20.55 7.99
N ALA A 11 -5.76 -19.39 7.50
CA ALA A 11 -6.58 -18.50 6.70
C ALA A 11 -6.66 -18.99 5.24
N LYS A 12 -7.83 -18.81 4.63
CA LYS A 12 -8.09 -19.14 3.22
C LYS A 12 -7.53 -18.06 2.30
N LEU A 13 -6.20 -18.02 2.26
CA LEU A 13 -5.41 -17.04 1.54
C LEU A 13 -5.07 -17.51 0.12
N ASP A 14 -4.81 -18.80 -0.11
CA ASP A 14 -4.49 -19.28 -1.45
C ASP A 14 -5.76 -19.39 -2.34
N PRO A 15 -5.86 -18.61 -3.45
CA PRO A 15 -6.89 -18.75 -4.49
C PRO A 15 -6.95 -20.14 -5.13
N LEU A 16 -5.79 -20.73 -5.42
CA LEU A 16 -5.69 -21.89 -6.30
C LEU A 16 -5.99 -23.20 -5.55
N GLY A 17 -5.98 -23.15 -4.21
CA GLY A 17 -6.06 -24.34 -3.34
C GLY A 17 -4.88 -25.30 -3.53
N ILE A 18 -3.76 -24.82 -4.07
CA ILE A 18 -2.55 -25.62 -4.36
C ILE A 18 -1.62 -25.63 -3.14
N ASN A 19 -1.58 -24.53 -2.39
CA ASN A 19 -0.75 -24.39 -1.20
C ASN A 19 -1.62 -24.38 0.07
N SER A 20 -1.44 -25.41 0.90
CA SER A 20 -1.47 -25.25 2.36
C SER A 20 -0.61 -24.05 2.74
N ALA A 21 -1.07 -23.21 3.68
CA ALA A 21 -0.44 -21.90 3.92
C ALA A 21 0.99 -21.99 4.47
N ASP A 22 1.31 -23.12 5.12
CA ASP A 22 2.65 -23.62 5.45
C ASP A 22 2.95 -24.88 4.62
N LEU A 23 4.24 -25.20 4.42
CA LEU A 23 4.69 -26.41 3.71
C LEU A 23 4.53 -27.72 4.51
N ASP A 24 3.96 -27.64 5.72
CA ASP A 24 3.53 -28.78 6.52
C ASP A 24 1.99 -28.74 6.64
N ASP A 25 1.29 -29.81 6.25
CA ASP A 25 -0.19 -29.92 6.39
C ASP A 25 -0.69 -29.98 7.86
N GLN A 26 0.21 -29.78 8.83
CA GLN A 26 -0.11 -29.80 10.24
C GLN A 26 -0.67 -28.43 10.68
N THR A 27 -2.00 -28.32 10.68
CA THR A 27 -2.71 -27.29 11.46
C THR A 27 -2.06 -27.17 12.85
N PRO A 28 -1.50 -26.01 13.24
CA PRO A 28 -0.75 -25.89 14.48
C PRO A 28 -1.53 -26.46 15.66
N GLN A 29 -0.94 -27.37 16.44
CA GLN A 29 -1.64 -28.09 17.54
C GLN A 29 -2.33 -27.15 18.53
N GLU A 30 -1.85 -25.92 18.63
CA GLU A 30 -2.39 -24.82 19.41
C GLU A 30 -3.73 -24.25 18.92
N LEU A 31 -4.12 -24.50 17.67
CA LEU A 31 -5.39 -24.09 17.04
C LEU A 31 -6.39 -25.26 16.93
N VAL A 32 -5.92 -26.51 17.05
CA VAL A 32 -6.78 -27.71 16.97
C VAL A 32 -7.71 -27.78 18.19
N TYR A 33 -8.99 -27.43 18.00
CA TYR A 33 -9.97 -27.31 19.09
C TYR A 33 -10.13 -28.57 19.96
N LYS A 34 -9.93 -29.77 19.40
CA LYS A 34 -9.98 -31.06 20.11
C LYS A 34 -9.02 -31.11 21.31
N ASN A 35 -7.88 -30.41 21.23
CA ASN A 35 -6.86 -30.40 22.28
C ASN A 35 -7.26 -29.62 23.55
N TYR A 36 -8.40 -28.90 23.52
CA TYR A 36 -8.85 -28.03 24.61
C TYR A 36 -10.14 -28.50 25.31
N ASN A 37 -10.70 -29.65 24.91
CA ASN A 37 -11.84 -30.30 25.59
C ASN A 37 -13.04 -29.34 25.77
N PHE A 38 -13.42 -28.69 24.65
CA PHE A 38 -14.47 -27.66 24.56
C PHE A 38 -15.86 -28.22 24.20
N ASP A 39 -16.05 -29.54 24.19
CA ASP A 39 -17.22 -30.21 23.60
C ASP A 39 -18.56 -29.99 24.36
N ASN A 40 -18.54 -29.30 25.50
CA ASN A 40 -19.76 -28.91 26.22
C ASN A 40 -20.29 -27.55 25.70
N PRO A 41 -21.45 -27.52 25.00
CA PRO A 41 -21.96 -26.31 24.36
C PRO A 41 -22.45 -25.22 25.33
N SER A 42 -22.57 -25.53 26.63
CA SER A 42 -23.09 -24.61 27.65
C SER A 42 -22.02 -23.68 28.25
N ARG A 43 -20.72 -23.91 28.01
CA ARG A 43 -19.65 -23.14 28.65
C ARG A 43 -19.58 -21.69 28.16
N THR A 44 -19.48 -20.75 29.10
CA THR A 44 -19.28 -19.32 28.83
C THR A 44 -17.80 -18.92 28.97
N TYR A 45 -17.38 -17.91 28.20
CA TYR A 45 -16.02 -17.35 28.34
C TYR A 45 -15.74 -16.80 29.74
N SER A 46 -16.76 -16.26 30.41
CA SER A 46 -16.74 -15.79 31.80
C SER A 46 -16.47 -16.86 32.86
N GLU A 47 -16.59 -18.16 32.52
CA GLU A 47 -16.27 -19.28 33.42
C GLU A 47 -14.84 -19.78 33.19
N GLU A 48 -14.37 -19.84 31.95
CA GLU A 48 -12.97 -20.21 31.67
C GLU A 48 -12.00 -19.08 32.05
N LEU A 49 -12.38 -17.79 31.92
CA LEU A 49 -11.54 -16.67 32.37
C LEU A 49 -11.27 -16.71 33.89
N LYS A 50 -12.19 -17.24 34.69
CA LYS A 50 -12.03 -17.44 36.15
C LYS A 50 -11.08 -18.60 36.51
N LYS A 51 -10.81 -19.51 35.57
CA LYS A 51 -9.84 -20.60 35.71
C LYS A 51 -8.46 -20.24 35.14
N ALA A 52 -8.39 -19.19 34.32
CA ALA A 52 -7.14 -18.69 33.75
C ALA A 52 -6.26 -18.05 34.84
N SER A 53 -4.95 -17.98 34.59
CA SER A 53 -4.03 -17.36 35.54
C SER A 53 -4.28 -15.85 35.71
N PRO A 54 -3.94 -15.25 36.86
CA PRO A 54 -4.16 -13.83 37.11
C PRO A 54 -3.56 -12.90 36.03
N ALA A 55 -2.44 -13.28 35.41
CA ALA A 55 -1.84 -12.55 34.31
C ALA A 55 -2.71 -12.53 33.04
N VAL A 56 -3.38 -13.64 32.70
CA VAL A 56 -4.32 -13.71 31.57
C VAL A 56 -5.59 -12.92 31.88
N HIS A 57 -6.06 -12.95 33.13
CA HIS A 57 -7.22 -12.16 33.57
C HIS A 57 -6.94 -10.65 33.56
N ALA A 58 -5.74 -10.23 33.97
CA ALA A 58 -5.32 -8.82 33.89
C ALA A 58 -5.14 -8.37 32.43
N ALA A 59 -4.51 -9.19 31.58
CA ALA A 59 -4.34 -8.89 30.17
C ALA A 59 -5.69 -8.71 29.45
N SER A 60 -6.68 -9.58 29.68
CA SER A 60 -7.99 -9.49 29.02
C SER A 60 -8.77 -8.22 29.34
N GLN A 61 -8.56 -7.61 30.51
CA GLN A 61 -9.16 -6.32 30.88
C GLN A 61 -8.61 -5.14 30.06
N THR A 62 -7.43 -5.30 29.43
CA THR A 62 -6.78 -4.24 28.62
C THR A 62 -7.02 -4.36 27.11
N TRP A 63 -7.70 -5.42 26.65
CA TRP A 63 -7.90 -5.69 25.22
C TRP A 63 -9.24 -5.17 24.70
N THR A 64 -9.23 -4.44 23.60
CA THR A 64 -10.44 -4.04 22.87
C THR A 64 -10.74 -5.01 21.73
N GLY A 65 -12.02 -5.33 21.50
CA GLY A 65 -12.46 -6.28 20.47
C GLY A 65 -13.72 -7.05 20.89
N PHE A 66 -14.01 -8.20 20.26
CA PHE A 66 -15.23 -8.99 20.51
C PHE A 66 -15.40 -9.40 21.98
N LEU A 67 -14.30 -9.47 22.74
CA LEU A 67 -14.27 -9.88 24.14
C LEU A 67 -14.83 -8.82 25.10
N ASN A 68 -14.91 -7.56 24.69
CA ASN A 68 -15.41 -6.43 25.49
C ASN A 68 -16.53 -5.62 24.82
N CYS A 69 -16.95 -5.95 23.58
CA CYS A 69 -18.09 -5.30 22.93
C CYS A 69 -19.44 -5.71 23.55
N PRO A 70 -20.33 -4.75 23.90
CA PRO A 70 -21.71 -5.06 24.25
C PRO A 70 -22.50 -5.58 23.02
N PRO A 71 -23.58 -6.36 23.22
CA PRO A 71 -24.44 -6.79 22.12
C PRO A 71 -25.18 -5.60 21.47
N PRO A 72 -25.58 -5.72 20.19
CA PRO A 72 -26.27 -4.65 19.47
C PRO A 72 -27.64 -4.31 20.10
N PRO A 73 -28.18 -3.09 19.89
CA PRO A 73 -29.31 -2.57 20.68
C PRO A 73 -30.66 -3.28 20.50
N SER A 74 -30.78 -4.17 19.51
CA SER A 74 -32.06 -4.64 18.95
C SER A 74 -32.47 -6.07 19.29
N SER A 75 -31.73 -6.80 20.15
CA SER A 75 -32.15 -8.13 20.60
C SER A 75 -32.12 -8.34 22.13
N VAL A 76 -33.09 -9.12 22.60
CA VAL A 76 -33.50 -9.24 24.01
C VAL A 76 -32.41 -9.85 24.90
N ALA A 77 -32.33 -9.31 26.12
CA ALA A 77 -31.47 -9.71 27.25
C ALA A 77 -29.98 -9.32 27.16
N ARG A 78 -29.54 -8.51 28.14
CA ARG A 78 -28.13 -8.27 28.49
C ARG A 78 -27.48 -9.56 29.03
N ARG A 79 -27.16 -10.52 28.16
CA ARG A 79 -26.36 -11.70 28.53
C ARG A 79 -24.95 -11.26 28.92
N LYS A 80 -24.55 -11.51 30.18
CA LYS A 80 -23.26 -11.08 30.78
C LYS A 80 -22.01 -11.81 30.24
N GLY A 81 -22.08 -12.34 29.03
CA GLY A 81 -21.01 -13.09 28.37
C GLY A 81 -21.52 -13.77 27.10
N LEU A 82 -20.65 -13.88 26.10
CA LEU A 82 -20.90 -14.70 24.91
C LEU A 82 -20.54 -16.17 25.21
N PRO A 83 -21.27 -17.15 24.65
CA PRO A 83 -20.90 -18.56 24.76
C PRO A 83 -19.60 -18.82 23.99
N LEU A 84 -18.77 -19.73 24.48
CA LEU A 84 -17.41 -19.92 23.93
C LEU A 84 -17.42 -20.24 22.42
N ARG A 85 -18.38 -21.05 21.97
CA ARG A 85 -18.58 -21.41 20.55
C ARG A 85 -18.79 -20.19 19.64
N GLU A 86 -19.48 -19.15 20.11
CA GLU A 86 -19.73 -17.92 19.33
C GLU A 86 -18.47 -17.05 19.25
N ILE A 87 -17.65 -17.00 20.31
CA ILE A 87 -16.36 -16.29 20.29
C ILE A 87 -15.38 -17.00 19.35
N LEU A 88 -15.28 -18.33 19.41
CA LEU A 88 -14.46 -19.11 18.48
C LEU A 88 -14.89 -18.88 17.03
N ARG A 89 -16.20 -18.97 16.75
CA ARG A 89 -16.77 -18.68 15.43
C ARG A 89 -16.40 -17.27 14.94
N ARG A 90 -16.49 -16.25 15.79
CA ARG A 90 -16.12 -14.87 15.41
C ARG A 90 -14.63 -14.71 15.12
N LEU A 91 -13.76 -15.31 15.93
CA LEU A 91 -12.32 -15.30 15.70
C LEU A 91 -11.95 -16.02 14.39
N GLU A 92 -12.60 -17.15 14.10
CA GLU A 92 -12.45 -17.92 12.86
C GLU A 92 -12.96 -17.15 11.63
N LEU A 93 -14.12 -16.50 11.73
CA LEU A 93 -14.66 -15.63 10.67
C LEU A 93 -13.76 -14.41 10.37
N THR A 94 -12.98 -13.93 11.36
CA THR A 94 -12.18 -12.69 11.27
C THR A 94 -10.73 -12.93 10.88
N TYR A 95 -10.09 -13.99 11.40
CA TYR A 95 -8.65 -14.23 11.24
C TYR A 95 -8.31 -15.47 10.41
N CYS A 96 -9.31 -16.28 10.01
CA CYS A 96 -9.14 -17.56 9.32
C CYS A 96 -9.96 -17.66 8.00
N ARG A 97 -10.48 -16.54 7.49
CA ARG A 97 -11.16 -16.46 6.18
C ARG A 97 -10.20 -15.89 5.12
N HIS A 98 -10.70 -14.99 4.27
CA HIS A 98 -10.00 -14.32 3.17
C HIS A 98 -8.99 -13.28 3.67
N ILE A 99 -8.94 -13.00 4.98
CA ILE A 99 -7.97 -12.12 5.61
C ILE A 99 -7.18 -12.94 6.65
N GLY A 100 -5.84 -12.87 6.57
CA GLY A 100 -4.90 -13.39 7.56
C GLY A 100 -3.98 -12.25 7.99
N VAL A 101 -3.84 -12.03 9.30
CA VAL A 101 -3.16 -10.84 9.83
C VAL A 101 -2.02 -11.23 10.76
N GLU A 102 -0.87 -10.58 10.58
CA GLU A 102 0.20 -10.56 11.57
C GLU A 102 0.33 -9.16 12.20
N PHE A 103 0.15 -9.11 13.52
CA PHE A 103 0.28 -7.87 14.30
C PHE A 103 0.72 -8.07 15.75
N MET A 104 0.63 -9.30 16.28
CA MET A 104 0.93 -9.61 17.68
C MET A 104 2.42 -9.51 18.05
N PHE A 105 3.31 -9.26 17.08
CA PHE A 105 4.72 -8.90 17.31
C PHE A 105 4.94 -7.39 17.54
N ILE A 106 3.92 -6.55 17.33
CA ILE A 106 4.04 -5.09 17.46
C ILE A 106 4.05 -4.73 18.95
N ASN A 107 5.17 -4.18 19.43
CA ASN A 107 5.40 -3.88 20.85
C ASN A 107 4.42 -2.85 21.48
N SER A 108 3.60 -2.15 20.69
CA SER A 108 2.59 -1.21 21.21
C SER A 108 1.21 -1.87 21.36
N LEU A 109 0.71 -1.87 22.60
CA LEU A 109 -0.64 -2.35 22.93
C LEU A 109 -1.74 -1.52 22.26
N GLU A 110 -1.54 -0.21 22.11
CA GLU A 110 -2.47 0.69 21.43
C GLU A 110 -2.63 0.30 19.96
N GLN A 111 -1.51 0.10 19.26
CA GLN A 111 -1.48 -0.35 17.87
C GLN A 111 -2.13 -1.73 17.69
N CYS A 112 -1.88 -2.66 18.62
CA CYS A 112 -2.57 -3.95 18.65
C CYS A 112 -4.09 -3.82 18.89
N ASN A 113 -4.51 -2.92 19.78
CA ASN A 113 -5.93 -2.70 20.09
C ASN A 113 -6.66 -1.99 18.94
N TRP A 114 -6.01 -1.06 18.24
CA TRP A 114 -6.54 -0.42 17.02
C TRP A 114 -6.83 -1.45 15.94
N ILE A 115 -5.88 -2.36 15.66
CA ILE A 115 -6.06 -3.43 14.66
C ILE A 115 -7.23 -4.35 15.06
N ARG A 116 -7.32 -4.76 16.33
CA ARG A 116 -8.48 -5.52 16.83
C ARG A 116 -9.79 -4.76 16.62
N GLN A 117 -9.86 -3.46 16.87
CA GLN A 117 -11.11 -2.69 16.65
C GLN A 117 -11.56 -2.65 15.18
N ARG A 118 -10.63 -2.68 14.22
CA ARG A 118 -10.96 -2.63 12.78
C ARG A 118 -11.22 -4.01 12.16
N LEU A 119 -10.90 -5.10 12.87
CA LEU A 119 -11.17 -6.48 12.45
C LEU A 119 -12.33 -7.12 13.26
N GLU A 120 -12.39 -6.87 14.56
CA GLU A 120 -13.33 -7.50 15.50
C GLU A 120 -14.61 -6.68 15.74
N THR A 121 -14.95 -5.76 14.83
CA THR A 121 -16.24 -5.04 14.85
C THR A 121 -17.22 -5.74 13.89
N PRO A 122 -18.41 -6.19 14.37
CA PRO A 122 -19.41 -6.82 13.51
C PRO A 122 -19.84 -5.92 12.34
N GLY A 123 -19.92 -6.49 11.14
CA GLY A 123 -20.42 -5.80 9.94
C GLY A 123 -19.46 -4.76 9.32
N ILE A 124 -18.23 -4.64 9.82
CA ILE A 124 -17.28 -3.62 9.33
C ILE A 124 -16.78 -3.87 7.89
N THR A 125 -16.94 -5.10 7.39
CA THR A 125 -16.65 -5.54 6.02
C THR A 125 -17.80 -5.29 5.04
N ASP A 126 -18.99 -4.91 5.51
CA ASP A 126 -20.22 -4.95 4.70
C ASP A 126 -20.32 -3.73 3.77
N LEU A 127 -19.86 -3.87 2.53
CA LEU A 127 -19.86 -2.79 1.54
C LEU A 127 -21.25 -2.50 0.97
N THR A 128 -21.52 -1.22 0.69
CA THR A 128 -22.77 -0.79 0.05
C THR A 128 -22.85 -1.25 -1.42
N PRO A 129 -24.05 -1.43 -2.00
CA PRO A 129 -24.20 -1.87 -3.39
C PRO A 129 -23.43 -1.00 -4.39
N ASP A 130 -23.37 0.31 -4.16
CA ASP A 130 -22.69 1.24 -5.07
C ASP A 130 -21.16 1.23 -4.91
N GLN A 131 -20.64 0.88 -3.74
CA GLN A 131 -19.23 0.55 -3.57
C GLN A 131 -18.89 -0.73 -4.35
N LYS A 132 -19.72 -1.79 -4.27
CA LYS A 132 -19.53 -3.03 -5.03
C LYS A 132 -19.54 -2.79 -6.54
N ARG A 133 -20.50 -2.02 -7.05
CA ARG A 133 -20.55 -1.56 -8.46
C ARG A 133 -19.32 -0.74 -8.86
N LEU A 134 -18.83 0.14 -7.99
CA LEU A 134 -17.63 0.95 -8.25
C LEU A 134 -16.36 0.10 -8.31
N ILE A 135 -16.25 -0.95 -7.49
CA ILE A 135 -15.12 -1.89 -7.49
C ILE A 135 -15.14 -2.75 -8.76
N LEU A 136 -16.31 -3.31 -9.11
CA LEU A 136 -16.52 -3.98 -10.40
C LEU A 136 -16.11 -3.08 -11.57
N ALA A 137 -16.63 -1.85 -11.62
CA ALA A 137 -16.33 -0.90 -12.69
C ALA A 137 -14.86 -0.44 -12.72
N ARG A 138 -14.04 -0.79 -11.72
CA ARG A 138 -12.57 -0.67 -11.74
C ARG A 138 -11.91 -1.96 -12.25
N LEU A 139 -12.36 -3.14 -11.81
CA LEU A 139 -11.92 -4.45 -12.30
C LEU A 139 -12.16 -4.63 -13.80
N THR A 140 -13.37 -4.38 -14.28
CA THR A 140 -13.75 -4.57 -15.70
C THR A 140 -12.91 -3.72 -16.65
N ARG A 141 -12.50 -2.51 -16.22
CA ARG A 141 -11.59 -1.64 -16.99
C ARG A 141 -10.13 -2.09 -16.92
N SER A 142 -9.73 -2.77 -15.84
CA SER A 142 -8.41 -3.39 -15.75
C SER A 142 -8.30 -4.57 -16.71
N ALA A 143 -9.24 -5.51 -16.63
CA ALA A 143 -9.29 -6.69 -17.51
C ALA A 143 -9.51 -6.31 -18.99
N GLY A 144 -10.41 -5.35 -19.25
CA GLY A 144 -10.64 -4.81 -20.59
C GLY A 144 -9.40 -4.14 -21.19
N PHE A 145 -8.59 -3.44 -20.37
CA PHE A 145 -7.35 -2.85 -20.84
C PHE A 145 -6.30 -3.91 -21.25
N GLU A 146 -6.11 -4.96 -20.45
CA GLU A 146 -5.21 -6.06 -20.83
C GLU A 146 -5.70 -6.79 -22.08
N SER A 147 -7.01 -7.07 -22.17
CA SER A 147 -7.66 -7.71 -23.34
C SER A 147 -7.47 -6.87 -24.61
N PHE A 148 -7.58 -5.54 -24.49
CA PHE A 148 -7.34 -4.60 -25.58
C PHE A 148 -5.89 -4.63 -26.05
N LEU A 149 -4.92 -4.54 -25.12
CA LEU A 149 -3.50 -4.60 -25.44
C LEU A 149 -3.13 -5.95 -26.08
N ALA A 150 -3.68 -7.06 -25.58
CA ALA A 150 -3.46 -8.41 -26.13
C ALA A 150 -3.96 -8.51 -27.59
N ARG A 151 -5.11 -7.93 -27.89
CA ARG A 151 -5.72 -7.92 -29.23
C ARG A 151 -5.02 -6.98 -30.21
N ARG A 152 -4.51 -5.84 -29.76
CA ARG A 152 -3.86 -4.83 -30.62
C ARG A 152 -2.35 -5.04 -30.81
N TRP A 153 -1.65 -5.60 -29.81
CA TRP A 153 -0.21 -5.83 -29.83
C TRP A 153 0.15 -7.23 -29.28
N SER A 154 -0.31 -8.27 -29.97
CA SER A 154 -0.15 -9.67 -29.57
C SER A 154 1.30 -10.17 -29.52
N SER A 155 2.20 -9.56 -30.29
CA SER A 155 3.64 -9.88 -30.34
C SER A 155 4.48 -9.15 -29.29
N GLU A 156 3.94 -8.11 -28.64
CA GLU A 156 4.68 -7.30 -27.67
C GLU A 156 4.69 -7.94 -26.28
N LYS A 157 5.83 -7.84 -25.58
CA LYS A 157 5.89 -8.18 -24.15
C LYS A 157 5.18 -7.07 -23.36
N ARG A 158 3.97 -7.37 -22.86
CA ARG A 158 3.07 -6.40 -22.19
C ARG A 158 3.29 -6.22 -20.68
N PHE A 159 3.90 -7.20 -20.00
CA PHE A 159 3.96 -7.29 -18.53
C PHE A 159 2.59 -7.03 -17.87
N GLY A 160 1.55 -7.66 -18.44
CA GLY A 160 0.16 -7.38 -18.09
C GLY A 160 -0.21 -7.73 -16.64
N LEU A 161 -1.30 -7.14 -16.18
CA LEU A 161 -1.90 -7.37 -14.87
C LEU A 161 -2.88 -8.56 -14.87
N GLU A 162 -2.74 -9.47 -15.83
CA GLU A 162 -3.58 -10.65 -16.03
C GLU A 162 -3.54 -11.55 -14.78
N GLY A 163 -4.72 -11.82 -14.20
CA GLY A 163 -4.87 -12.54 -12.93
C GLY A 163 -4.46 -11.74 -11.69
N CYS A 164 -4.30 -10.42 -11.76
CA CYS A 164 -4.03 -9.53 -10.62
C CYS A 164 -4.74 -8.16 -10.76
N GLU A 165 -5.82 -8.12 -11.54
CA GLU A 165 -6.57 -6.91 -11.93
C GLU A 165 -7.09 -6.11 -10.74
N ILE A 166 -7.29 -6.80 -9.61
CA ILE A 166 -7.60 -6.28 -8.27
C ILE A 166 -6.61 -5.23 -7.76
N LEU A 167 -5.36 -5.19 -8.24
CA LEU A 167 -4.42 -4.12 -7.92
C LEU A 167 -4.98 -2.73 -8.31
N ILE A 168 -5.76 -2.62 -9.40
CA ILE A 168 -6.34 -1.35 -9.85
C ILE A 168 -7.40 -0.79 -8.89
N PRO A 169 -8.44 -1.53 -8.44
CA PRO A 169 -9.32 -1.06 -7.38
C PRO A 169 -8.60 -0.93 -6.03
N ALA A 170 -7.66 -1.82 -5.67
CA ALA A 170 -6.90 -1.72 -4.42
C ALA A 170 -6.12 -0.39 -4.33
N MET A 171 -5.28 -0.09 -5.33
CA MET A 171 -4.56 1.19 -5.42
C MET A 171 -5.51 2.38 -5.42
N LYS A 172 -6.62 2.33 -6.17
CA LYS A 172 -7.60 3.43 -6.17
C LYS A 172 -8.27 3.61 -4.80
N THR A 173 -8.58 2.54 -4.08
CA THR A 173 -9.18 2.61 -2.74
C THR A 173 -8.20 3.21 -1.73
N VAL A 174 -6.92 2.79 -1.74
CA VAL A 174 -5.85 3.46 -0.97
C VAL A 174 -5.77 4.94 -1.30
N ILE A 175 -5.79 5.30 -2.59
CA ILE A 175 -5.72 6.71 -3.04
C ILE A 175 -6.96 7.49 -2.59
N ASP A 176 -8.16 6.95 -2.76
CA ASP A 176 -9.43 7.59 -2.37
C ASP A 176 -9.47 7.84 -0.86
N LYS A 177 -9.16 6.82 -0.04
CA LYS A 177 -9.14 6.91 1.42
C LYS A 177 -8.03 7.86 1.92
N SER A 178 -6.84 7.82 1.31
CA SER A 178 -5.77 8.78 1.59
C SER A 178 -6.17 10.21 1.26
N THR A 179 -6.88 10.42 0.13
CA THR A 179 -7.41 11.74 -0.26
C THR A 179 -8.45 12.24 0.75
N GLU A 180 -9.35 11.36 1.22
CA GLU A 180 -10.32 11.66 2.29
C GLU A 180 -9.60 12.16 3.55
N LEU A 181 -8.58 11.41 3.99
CA LEU A 181 -7.75 11.67 5.17
C LEU A 181 -6.79 12.87 5.04
N GLY A 182 -6.69 13.51 3.86
CA GLY A 182 -5.95 14.77 3.66
C GLY A 182 -4.64 14.69 2.88
N VAL A 183 -4.34 13.57 2.22
CA VAL A 183 -3.21 13.45 1.30
C VAL A 183 -3.48 14.20 0.00
N GLU A 184 -2.57 15.08 -0.39
CA GLU A 184 -2.57 15.92 -1.60
C GLU A 184 -1.64 15.37 -2.70
N SER A 185 -0.59 14.63 -2.32
CA SER A 185 0.48 14.17 -3.20
C SER A 185 0.82 12.71 -2.92
N ILE A 186 0.81 11.86 -3.96
CA ILE A 186 1.25 10.46 -3.87
C ILE A 186 2.32 10.20 -4.93
N VAL A 187 3.50 9.81 -4.45
CA VAL A 187 4.65 9.44 -5.29
C VAL A 187 4.78 7.93 -5.30
N MET A 188 4.71 7.33 -6.49
CA MET A 188 4.66 5.89 -6.71
C MET A 188 5.99 5.38 -7.26
N GLY A 189 6.67 4.52 -6.50
CA GLY A 189 7.65 3.58 -7.02
C GLY A 189 6.91 2.33 -7.51
N MET A 190 7.20 1.85 -8.72
CA MET A 190 6.68 0.56 -9.19
C MET A 190 7.53 -0.10 -10.29
N PRO A 191 7.59 -1.45 -10.33
CA PRO A 191 8.20 -2.26 -11.40
C PRO A 191 7.31 -2.31 -12.66
N HIS A 192 7.57 -3.28 -13.54
CA HIS A 192 6.91 -3.40 -14.84
C HIS A 192 5.50 -3.99 -14.80
N ARG A 193 5.19 -4.92 -13.88
CA ARG A 193 3.93 -5.67 -13.94
C ARG A 193 2.73 -4.77 -13.68
N GLY A 194 1.80 -4.76 -14.64
CA GLY A 194 0.61 -3.90 -14.64
C GLY A 194 0.89 -2.40 -14.77
N ARG A 195 2.13 -1.95 -15.04
CA ARG A 195 2.45 -0.51 -15.06
C ARG A 195 1.62 0.27 -16.05
N LEU A 196 1.45 -0.22 -17.28
CA LEU A 196 0.61 0.44 -18.29
C LEU A 196 -0.84 0.57 -17.81
N ASN A 197 -1.35 -0.45 -17.10
CA ASN A 197 -2.69 -0.45 -16.53
C ASN A 197 -2.80 0.56 -15.37
N VAL A 198 -1.80 0.67 -14.49
CA VAL A 198 -1.75 1.71 -13.44
C VAL A 198 -1.67 3.12 -14.05
N LEU A 199 -0.88 3.33 -15.10
CA LEU A 199 -0.80 4.61 -15.82
C LEU A 199 -2.15 4.99 -16.46
N ALA A 200 -2.77 4.05 -17.19
CA ALA A 200 -4.07 4.23 -17.84
C ALA A 200 -5.22 4.42 -16.84
N ASN A 201 -5.41 3.45 -15.93
CA ASN A 201 -6.58 3.39 -15.08
C ASN A 201 -6.45 4.18 -13.77
N VAL A 202 -5.28 4.20 -13.11
CA VAL A 202 -5.10 4.84 -11.79
C VAL A 202 -4.65 6.29 -11.94
N CYS A 203 -3.55 6.53 -12.66
CA CYS A 203 -3.02 7.87 -12.89
C CYS A 203 -3.95 8.67 -13.81
N ARG A 204 -4.51 7.99 -14.83
CA ARG A 204 -5.28 8.55 -15.97
C ARG A 204 -4.41 9.30 -16.98
N LYS A 205 -3.26 8.72 -17.33
CA LYS A 205 -2.48 9.18 -18.48
C LYS A 205 -3.34 9.11 -19.75
N PRO A 206 -3.33 10.13 -20.63
CA PRO A 206 -4.06 10.06 -21.88
C PRO A 206 -3.66 8.83 -22.69
N LEU A 207 -4.64 7.99 -23.06
CA LEU A 207 -4.37 6.70 -23.69
C LEU A 207 -3.62 6.81 -25.04
N HIS A 208 -3.82 7.90 -25.80
CA HIS A 208 -3.07 8.14 -27.04
C HIS A 208 -1.56 8.25 -26.78
N GLN A 209 -1.13 9.04 -25.78
CA GLN A 209 0.26 9.16 -25.34
C GLN A 209 0.88 7.86 -24.79
N LEU A 210 0.05 6.87 -24.46
CA LEU A 210 0.49 5.55 -23.99
C LEU A 210 0.61 4.57 -25.18
N PHE A 211 -0.29 4.68 -26.16
CA PHE A 211 -0.32 3.85 -27.36
C PHE A 211 0.70 4.27 -28.42
N THR A 212 1.07 5.55 -28.53
CA THR A 212 2.20 5.99 -29.38
C THR A 212 3.52 5.34 -28.99
N GLN A 213 3.70 4.97 -27.72
CA GLN A 213 4.89 4.25 -27.22
C GLN A 213 5.00 2.79 -27.73
N PHE A 214 4.02 2.31 -28.49
CA PHE A 214 4.07 1.06 -29.24
C PHE A 214 4.33 1.26 -30.75
N ALA A 215 4.27 2.50 -31.26
CA ALA A 215 4.45 2.82 -32.68
C ALA A 215 5.90 3.15 -33.07
N GLY A 216 6.81 3.34 -32.09
CA GLY A 216 8.24 3.58 -32.36
C GLY A 216 8.55 4.93 -32.99
N LEU A 217 7.72 5.95 -32.72
CA LEU A 217 7.87 7.30 -33.28
C LEU A 217 9.13 8.02 -32.77
N GLU A 218 9.59 9.00 -33.54
CA GLU A 218 10.76 9.82 -33.20
C GLU A 218 10.50 10.73 -31.97
N ALA A 219 11.57 11.00 -31.23
CA ALA A 219 11.56 11.90 -30.08
C ALA A 219 11.49 13.37 -30.52
N ALA A 220 10.54 14.13 -29.98
CA ALA A 220 10.54 15.60 -30.09
C ALA A 220 11.38 16.29 -28.98
N ASP A 221 11.87 15.52 -28.01
CA ASP A 221 12.59 15.99 -26.82
C ASP A 221 13.99 15.36 -26.74
N ASP A 222 14.96 16.11 -26.20
CA ASP A 222 16.29 15.59 -25.88
C ASP A 222 16.23 14.43 -24.86
N GLY A 223 16.85 13.31 -25.22
CA GLY A 223 17.03 12.14 -24.37
C GLY A 223 17.22 10.87 -25.18
N SER A 224 17.82 9.84 -24.59
CA SER A 224 17.94 8.50 -25.21
C SER A 224 16.60 7.75 -25.31
N GLY A 225 15.55 8.29 -24.70
CA GLY A 225 14.36 7.51 -24.32
C GLY A 225 14.69 6.41 -23.29
N ASP A 226 13.66 5.63 -22.98
CA ASP A 226 13.72 4.34 -22.31
C ASP A 226 12.46 3.54 -22.72
N VAL A 227 12.38 2.24 -22.43
CA VAL A 227 11.19 1.44 -22.73
C VAL A 227 9.97 1.94 -21.95
N LYS A 228 8.79 1.80 -22.54
CA LYS A 228 7.48 2.18 -21.98
C LYS A 228 7.20 1.69 -20.53
N TYR A 229 7.89 0.65 -20.07
CA TYR A 229 7.78 0.10 -18.72
C TYR A 229 8.66 0.82 -17.66
N HIS A 230 9.54 1.72 -18.07
CA HIS A 230 10.44 2.48 -17.20
C HIS A 230 10.06 3.95 -17.08
N LEU A 231 9.38 4.51 -18.10
CA LEU A 231 9.03 5.92 -18.15
C LEU A 231 8.18 6.35 -16.95
N GLY A 232 8.52 7.50 -16.37
CA GLY A 232 7.73 8.15 -15.31
C GLY A 232 6.43 8.74 -15.86
N THR A 233 5.62 9.33 -14.97
CA THR A 233 4.43 10.15 -15.34
C THR A 233 4.05 11.05 -14.17
N TYR A 234 3.68 12.30 -14.44
CA TYR A 234 3.16 13.25 -13.45
C TYR A 234 1.77 13.74 -13.88
N ILE A 235 0.77 13.64 -13.00
CA ILE A 235 -0.61 14.08 -13.27
C ILE A 235 -1.21 14.69 -12.00
N GLU A 236 -1.63 15.96 -12.09
CA GLU A 236 -2.52 16.60 -11.13
C GLU A 236 -3.97 16.51 -11.62
N ARG A 237 -4.89 16.00 -10.80
CA ARG A 237 -6.31 15.85 -11.17
C ARG A 237 -7.27 15.88 -9.98
N LEU A 238 -8.51 16.30 -10.24
CA LEU A 238 -9.60 16.15 -9.27
C LEU A 238 -9.91 14.66 -9.04
N ASN A 239 -9.96 14.24 -7.78
CA ASN A 239 -10.55 12.96 -7.41
C ASN A 239 -12.08 13.11 -7.29
N ARG A 240 -12.83 12.43 -8.17
CA ARG A 240 -14.31 12.51 -8.20
C ARG A 240 -15.02 11.81 -7.03
N VAL A 241 -14.30 11.03 -6.22
CA VAL A 241 -14.88 10.37 -5.03
C VAL A 241 -14.91 11.33 -3.84
N THR A 242 -13.87 12.17 -3.69
CA THR A 242 -13.68 13.05 -2.54
C THR A 242 -13.79 14.54 -2.87
N ASN A 243 -13.88 14.89 -4.16
CA ASN A 243 -13.85 16.25 -4.71
C ASN A 243 -12.65 17.12 -4.26
N LYS A 244 -11.51 16.49 -3.92
CA LYS A 244 -10.23 17.16 -3.71
C LYS A 244 -9.29 16.93 -4.90
N ASN A 245 -8.42 17.89 -5.20
CA ASN A 245 -7.31 17.67 -6.13
C ASN A 245 -6.27 16.75 -5.51
N ILE A 246 -5.64 15.93 -6.35
CA ILE A 246 -4.53 15.06 -5.97
C ILE A 246 -3.48 15.04 -7.07
N ARG A 247 -2.20 15.04 -6.67
CA ARG A 247 -1.06 14.79 -7.55
C ARG A 247 -0.63 13.34 -7.47
N LEU A 248 -0.47 12.72 -8.62
CA LEU A 248 -0.02 11.35 -8.79
C LEU A 248 1.23 11.36 -9.64
N ALA A 249 2.36 10.95 -9.06
CA ALA A 249 3.64 10.92 -9.75
C ALA A 249 4.23 9.50 -9.72
N VAL A 250 4.29 8.81 -10.87
CA VAL A 250 5.03 7.56 -11.00
C VAL A 250 6.49 7.88 -11.35
N VAL A 251 7.42 7.37 -10.55
CA VAL A 251 8.85 7.60 -10.71
C VAL A 251 9.39 6.76 -11.87
N ALA A 252 10.35 7.31 -12.63
CA ALA A 252 11.05 6.56 -13.67
C ALA A 252 12.05 5.57 -13.05
N ASN A 253 12.16 4.35 -13.58
CA ASN A 253 12.96 3.30 -12.96
C ASN A 253 13.60 2.34 -13.99
N PRO A 254 14.83 1.86 -13.75
CA PRO A 254 15.42 0.79 -14.56
C PRO A 254 14.72 -0.55 -14.29
N SER A 255 15.05 -1.58 -15.09
CA SER A 255 14.65 -2.98 -14.86
C SER A 255 15.27 -3.61 -13.60
N HIS A 256 16.17 -2.92 -12.91
CA HIS A 256 16.72 -3.35 -11.64
C HIS A 256 15.65 -3.20 -10.54
N LEU A 257 14.84 -4.24 -10.35
CA LEU A 257 13.77 -4.30 -9.34
C LEU A 257 14.23 -3.81 -7.96
N GLU A 258 13.33 -3.13 -7.28
CA GLU A 258 13.44 -2.59 -5.91
C GLU A 258 14.64 -1.62 -5.72
N THR A 259 15.01 -0.93 -6.81
CA THR A 259 15.99 0.18 -6.82
C THR A 259 15.28 1.54 -6.88
N VAL A 260 13.98 1.57 -7.17
CA VAL A 260 13.16 2.79 -7.25
C VAL A 260 12.65 3.26 -5.89
N ASP A 261 12.46 2.36 -4.93
CA ASP A 261 11.86 2.67 -3.62
C ASP A 261 12.55 3.78 -2.84
N PRO A 262 13.90 3.81 -2.68
CA PRO A 262 14.55 4.92 -1.99
C PRO A 262 14.51 6.21 -2.80
N VAL A 263 14.32 6.14 -4.13
CA VAL A 263 14.12 7.30 -5.02
C VAL A 263 12.70 7.86 -4.86
N ALA A 264 11.69 6.99 -4.71
CA ALA A 264 10.31 7.39 -4.44
C ALA A 264 10.15 7.98 -3.02
N GLN A 265 10.77 7.36 -2.01
CA GLN A 265 10.89 7.93 -0.65
C GLN A 265 11.61 9.30 -0.68
N GLY A 266 12.77 9.38 -1.34
CA GLY A 266 13.57 10.60 -1.44
C GLY A 266 12.83 11.74 -2.15
N LYS A 267 12.18 11.46 -3.28
CA LYS A 267 11.30 12.43 -3.96
C LYS A 267 10.14 12.85 -3.06
N THR A 268 9.54 11.93 -2.30
CA THR A 268 8.47 12.31 -1.37
C THR A 268 8.97 13.20 -0.25
N ARG A 269 10.17 12.96 0.29
CA ARG A 269 10.74 13.84 1.33
C ARG A 269 11.06 15.24 0.79
N ALA A 270 11.45 15.36 -0.47
CA ALA A 270 11.56 16.66 -1.15
C ALA A 270 10.18 17.35 -1.30
N GLU A 271 9.16 16.62 -1.77
CA GLU A 271 7.76 17.10 -1.83
C GLU A 271 7.24 17.55 -0.46
N GLN A 272 7.56 16.82 0.61
CA GLN A 272 7.22 17.20 1.99
C GLN A 272 7.90 18.53 2.38
N PHE A 273 9.20 18.64 2.11
CA PHE A 273 9.97 19.86 2.42
C PHE A 273 9.42 21.09 1.68
N TYR A 274 9.23 21.02 0.36
CA TYR A 274 8.73 22.16 -0.43
C TYR A 274 7.29 22.58 -0.09
N ARG A 275 6.47 21.68 0.47
CA ARG A 275 5.11 22.00 0.96
C ARG A 275 5.04 22.43 2.43
N GLY A 276 6.16 22.37 3.17
CA GLY A 276 6.16 22.51 4.63
C GLY A 276 5.38 21.40 5.35
N ASP A 277 5.29 20.20 4.77
CA ASP A 277 4.62 19.02 5.35
C ASP A 277 5.56 18.29 6.31
N GLY A 278 5.96 18.98 7.39
CA GLY A 278 6.93 18.47 8.37
C GLY A 278 6.49 17.20 9.09
N GLU A 279 5.20 16.86 9.08
CA GLU A 279 4.63 15.64 9.69
C GLU A 279 4.30 14.53 8.65
N GLY A 280 4.57 14.76 7.36
CA GLY A 280 4.27 13.80 6.29
C GLY A 280 2.78 13.50 6.10
N LYS A 281 1.87 14.39 6.52
CA LYS A 281 0.43 14.18 6.46
C LYS A 281 -0.12 14.36 5.04
N ARG A 282 0.37 15.36 4.30
CA ARG A 282 -0.10 15.77 2.96
C ARG A 282 0.60 15.05 1.80
N SER A 283 1.84 14.58 1.98
CA SER A 283 2.61 13.87 0.93
C SER A 283 2.97 12.44 1.35
N CYS A 284 2.59 11.45 0.53
CA CYS A 284 2.75 10.02 0.81
C CYS A 284 3.60 9.28 -0.24
N PRO A 285 4.61 8.51 0.18
CA PRO A 285 5.21 7.47 -0.65
C PRO A 285 4.24 6.30 -0.83
N PHE A 286 4.24 5.69 -2.00
CA PHE A 286 3.57 4.42 -2.28
C PHE A 286 4.54 3.55 -3.08
N CYS A 287 4.72 2.29 -2.67
CA CYS A 287 5.56 1.34 -3.40
C CYS A 287 4.73 0.12 -3.79
N TYR A 288 4.72 -0.19 -5.09
CA TYR A 288 4.31 -1.50 -5.57
C TYR A 288 5.58 -2.33 -5.81
N MET A 289 5.60 -3.56 -5.31
CA MET A 289 6.79 -4.42 -5.30
C MET A 289 6.56 -5.68 -6.14
N GLU A 290 7.58 -6.16 -6.83
CA GLU A 290 7.54 -7.37 -7.68
C GLU A 290 8.80 -8.19 -7.43
N MET A 291 8.63 -9.36 -6.80
CA MET A 291 9.78 -10.15 -6.35
C MET A 291 10.51 -10.84 -7.51
N PRO A 292 11.82 -10.63 -7.69
CA PRO A 292 12.64 -11.53 -8.50
C PRO A 292 12.72 -12.90 -7.83
N LEU A 293 12.85 -13.95 -8.65
CA LEU A 293 13.05 -15.34 -8.21
C LEU A 293 14.37 -15.60 -7.44
N LEU A 294 15.20 -14.58 -7.19
CA LEU A 294 16.52 -14.72 -6.56
C LEU A 294 16.71 -13.91 -5.27
N GLN A 295 17.38 -14.55 -4.33
CA GLN A 295 17.49 -14.25 -2.90
C GLN A 295 18.36 -13.02 -2.53
N ALA A 296 18.63 -12.11 -3.47
CA ALA A 296 19.86 -11.31 -3.49
C ALA A 296 19.76 -9.82 -3.06
N LYS A 297 18.57 -9.28 -2.74
CA LYS A 297 18.37 -7.82 -2.49
C LYS A 297 17.78 -7.45 -1.11
N VAL A 298 17.96 -8.28 -0.08
CA VAL A 298 17.55 -7.93 1.30
C VAL A 298 18.26 -6.67 1.84
N SER A 299 19.43 -6.34 1.28
CA SER A 299 20.16 -5.09 1.52
C SER A 299 19.38 -3.84 1.11
N SER A 300 18.73 -3.82 -0.06
CA SER A 300 17.93 -2.68 -0.54
C SER A 300 16.80 -2.32 0.42
N LEU A 301 16.04 -3.33 0.86
CA LEU A 301 14.96 -3.15 1.83
C LEU A 301 15.48 -2.67 3.19
N LYS A 302 16.58 -3.23 3.69
CA LYS A 302 17.27 -2.68 4.88
C LYS A 302 17.69 -1.22 4.69
N GLN A 303 18.03 -0.78 3.48
CA GLN A 303 18.44 0.60 3.25
C GLN A 303 17.26 1.57 3.16
N CYS A 304 16.14 1.18 2.55
CA CYS A 304 14.86 1.92 2.54
C CYS A 304 14.25 2.08 3.95
N ILE A 305 14.64 1.20 4.88
CA ILE A 305 14.15 1.14 6.26
C ILE A 305 15.11 1.81 7.25
N CYS A 306 16.41 1.53 7.17
CA CYS A 306 17.38 1.92 8.21
C CYS A 306 18.14 3.24 7.92
N GLN A 307 18.03 3.83 6.72
CA GLN A 307 18.73 5.09 6.41
C GLN A 307 17.82 6.32 6.52
N SER A 308 17.44 6.63 7.76
CA SER A 308 17.23 8.03 8.17
C SER A 308 18.55 8.78 7.95
N TYR A 309 18.60 9.68 6.96
CA TYR A 309 19.83 10.38 6.59
C TYR A 309 20.39 11.19 7.79
N PRO A 310 21.66 11.00 8.20
CA PRO A 310 22.17 11.49 9.49
C PRO A 310 22.63 12.96 9.46
N ILE A 311 21.82 13.85 8.86
CA ILE A 311 21.99 15.31 8.93
C ILE A 311 20.63 15.93 9.30
N ILE A 312 20.62 16.70 10.40
CA ILE A 312 19.44 17.37 11.03
C ILE A 312 18.52 16.42 11.83
N GLN A 313 18.82 16.34 13.14
CA GLN A 313 17.96 16.02 14.31
C GLN A 313 17.07 14.75 14.31
N PRO A 314 17.18 13.87 15.34
CA PRO A 314 16.33 12.70 15.50
C PRO A 314 14.95 13.06 16.10
N THR A 315 14.06 13.56 15.25
CA THR A 315 12.60 13.47 15.44
C THR A 315 12.06 12.19 14.83
N GLU A 316 11.11 11.53 15.48
CA GLU A 316 10.55 10.22 15.11
C GLU A 316 9.66 10.35 13.86
N GLN A 317 10.26 10.36 12.67
CA GLN A 317 9.58 10.61 11.40
C GLN A 317 9.93 9.55 10.35
N SER A 318 9.17 8.46 10.34
CA SER A 318 9.23 7.41 9.32
C SER A 318 8.80 7.94 7.95
N THR A 319 9.60 7.67 6.90
CA THR A 319 9.27 7.99 5.50
C THR A 319 8.29 6.96 4.92
N LEU A 320 7.07 7.01 5.46
CA LEU A 320 5.90 6.15 5.27
C LEU A 320 5.85 5.32 3.97
N LEU A 321 6.22 4.05 4.01
CA LEU A 321 5.93 3.10 2.94
C LEU A 321 4.51 2.52 3.10
N GLN A 322 3.62 2.87 2.16
CA GLN A 322 2.41 2.08 1.92
C GLN A 322 2.70 1.11 0.78
N THR A 323 2.81 -0.18 1.12
CA THR A 323 3.30 -1.21 0.20
C THR A 323 2.22 -2.22 -0.16
N ILE A 324 1.82 -2.24 -1.43
CA ILE A 324 0.98 -3.31 -2.01
C ILE A 324 1.88 -4.26 -2.79
N ARG A 325 1.68 -5.57 -2.62
CA ARG A 325 2.38 -6.62 -3.37
C ARG A 325 1.42 -7.39 -4.27
N SER A 326 1.96 -7.98 -5.33
CA SER A 326 1.38 -9.19 -5.94
C SER A 326 2.47 -10.27 -5.95
N VAL A 327 2.11 -11.50 -5.56
CA VAL A 327 3.09 -12.60 -5.45
C VAL A 327 2.57 -13.84 -6.16
N LEU A 328 3.40 -14.39 -7.05
CA LEU A 328 3.20 -15.74 -7.59
C LEU A 328 3.79 -16.77 -6.61
N GLN A 329 2.92 -17.33 -5.77
CA GLN A 329 3.00 -18.61 -5.03
C GLN A 329 4.21 -18.98 -4.13
N LEU A 330 5.45 -18.61 -4.47
CA LEU A 330 6.61 -19.47 -4.16
C LEU A 330 7.43 -19.15 -2.89
N ILE A 331 7.50 -17.90 -2.39
CA ILE A 331 8.30 -17.59 -1.17
C ILE A 331 7.63 -16.49 -0.31
N ARG A 332 6.70 -16.86 0.59
CA ARG A 332 6.23 -15.97 1.68
C ARG A 332 7.34 -15.66 2.69
N VAL A 333 7.95 -16.73 3.22
CA VAL A 333 8.82 -16.78 4.43
C VAL A 333 9.93 -15.72 4.49
N SER A 334 10.42 -15.20 3.37
CA SER A 334 11.54 -14.25 3.35
C SER A 334 11.16 -12.80 3.67
N LEU A 335 9.92 -12.37 3.40
CA LEU A 335 9.53 -10.96 3.44
C LEU A 335 8.83 -10.54 4.73
N ASP A 336 8.14 -11.46 5.40
CA ASP A 336 7.42 -11.15 6.65
C ASP A 336 8.43 -10.82 7.75
N HIS A 337 9.60 -11.48 7.73
CA HIS A 337 10.75 -11.13 8.55
C HIS A 337 11.27 -9.69 8.32
N VAL A 338 11.11 -9.11 7.12
CA VAL A 338 11.51 -7.72 6.85
C VAL A 338 10.49 -6.74 7.45
N ALA A 339 9.19 -7.03 7.35
CA ALA A 339 8.14 -6.20 7.96
C ALA A 339 8.14 -6.30 9.50
N ARG A 340 8.44 -7.49 10.05
CA ARG A 340 8.65 -7.71 11.49
C ARG A 340 9.80 -6.86 12.05
N VAL A 341 10.89 -6.64 11.29
CA VAL A 341 12.01 -5.76 11.70
C VAL A 341 11.57 -4.31 11.94
N VAL A 342 10.59 -3.79 11.22
CA VAL A 342 10.05 -2.42 11.43
C VAL A 342 8.85 -2.34 12.37
N ASN A 343 8.36 -3.48 12.87
CA ASN A 343 7.10 -3.55 13.61
C ASN A 343 5.89 -2.99 12.81
N ALA A 344 5.89 -3.21 11.48
CA ALA A 344 4.76 -2.88 10.61
C ALA A 344 3.78 -4.06 10.55
N PRO A 345 2.45 -3.85 10.61
CA PRO A 345 1.47 -4.91 10.47
C PRO A 345 1.46 -5.46 9.04
N ILE A 346 1.22 -6.76 8.95
CA ILE A 346 1.15 -7.51 7.69
C ILE A 346 -0.28 -7.99 7.51
N PHE A 347 -0.90 -7.63 6.41
CA PHE A 347 -2.23 -8.08 6.00
C PHE A 347 -2.10 -8.93 4.75
N HIS A 348 -2.18 -10.25 4.92
CA HIS A 348 -2.39 -11.17 3.80
C HIS A 348 -3.87 -11.19 3.49
N VAL A 349 -4.22 -11.03 2.23
CA VAL A 349 -5.60 -11.06 1.79
C VAL A 349 -5.72 -11.87 0.51
N ASN A 350 -6.69 -12.78 0.50
CA ASN A 350 -7.22 -13.30 -0.73
C ASN A 350 -7.86 -12.13 -1.51
N SER A 351 -7.54 -12.02 -2.79
CA SER A 351 -7.79 -10.85 -3.62
C SER A 351 -9.15 -10.86 -4.32
N ASP A 352 -9.97 -11.85 -3.96
CA ASP A 352 -10.99 -12.45 -4.82
C ASP A 352 -12.36 -12.29 -4.21
N ASP A 353 -12.36 -12.28 -2.88
CA ASP A 353 -13.13 -11.34 -2.10
C ASP A 353 -12.56 -9.91 -2.25
N PRO A 354 -12.98 -9.11 -3.26
CA PRO A 354 -12.52 -7.73 -3.40
C PRO A 354 -13.03 -6.84 -2.27
N GLU A 355 -13.98 -7.31 -1.46
CA GLU A 355 -14.53 -6.59 -0.32
C GLU A 355 -13.53 -6.65 0.84
N SER A 356 -12.97 -7.84 1.11
CA SER A 356 -11.81 -8.03 2.00
C SER A 356 -10.59 -7.20 1.55
N VAL A 357 -10.28 -7.16 0.25
CA VAL A 357 -9.17 -6.32 -0.27
C VAL A 357 -9.41 -4.84 0.01
N ILE A 358 -10.61 -4.35 -0.28
CA ILE A 358 -10.99 -2.95 -0.09
C ILE A 358 -11.00 -2.60 1.40
N HIS A 359 -11.45 -3.51 2.27
CA HIS A 359 -11.37 -3.35 3.72
C HIS A 359 -9.91 -3.22 4.19
N VAL A 360 -9.02 -4.12 3.77
CA VAL A 360 -7.58 -4.07 4.09
C VAL A 360 -6.92 -2.80 3.52
N CYS A 361 -7.29 -2.37 2.32
CA CYS A 361 -6.79 -1.12 1.72
C CYS A 361 -7.22 0.13 2.51
N ASN A 362 -8.48 0.18 2.97
CA ASN A 362 -8.98 1.23 3.84
C ASN A 362 -8.24 1.23 5.19
N MET A 363 -8.14 0.07 5.84
CA MET A 363 -7.39 -0.10 7.09
C MET A 363 -5.92 0.33 6.97
N ALA A 364 -5.25 0.02 5.85
CA ALA A 364 -3.87 0.42 5.62
C ALA A 364 -3.71 1.94 5.49
N ALA A 365 -4.61 2.61 4.77
CA ALA A 365 -4.61 4.07 4.67
C ALA A 365 -4.92 4.75 6.01
N GLU A 366 -5.87 4.22 6.79
CA GLU A 366 -6.18 4.72 8.14
C GLU A 366 -5.04 4.47 9.14
N TRP A 367 -4.38 3.31 9.08
CA TRP A 367 -3.20 2.99 9.90
C TRP A 367 -2.06 3.98 9.62
N ARG A 368 -1.75 4.19 8.34
CA ARG A 368 -0.74 5.15 7.85
C ARG A 368 -1.04 6.57 8.35
N ALA A 369 -2.31 6.98 8.35
CA ALA A 369 -2.74 8.29 8.84
C ALA A 369 -2.84 8.41 10.37
N THR A 370 -3.03 7.30 11.10
CA THR A 370 -3.14 7.29 12.57
C THR A 370 -1.76 7.26 13.23
N PHE A 371 -0.88 6.36 12.79
CA PHE A 371 0.37 6.04 13.51
C PHE A 371 1.63 6.52 12.80
N HIS A 372 1.52 7.05 11.58
CA HIS A 372 2.67 7.42 10.74
C HIS A 372 3.72 6.29 10.60
N LYS A 373 3.24 5.04 10.55
CA LYS A 373 4.01 3.81 10.33
C LYS A 373 3.65 3.11 9.02
N ASP A 374 4.63 2.39 8.49
CA ASP A 374 4.52 1.54 7.31
C ASP A 374 3.47 0.43 7.50
N VAL A 375 2.99 -0.12 6.38
CA VAL A 375 2.02 -1.22 6.33
C VAL A 375 2.18 -2.04 5.05
N VAL A 376 2.02 -3.36 5.16
CA VAL A 376 2.19 -4.31 4.05
C VAL A 376 0.86 -5.01 3.73
N ILE A 377 0.50 -5.01 2.44
CA ILE A 377 -0.64 -5.77 1.89
C ILE A 377 -0.12 -6.79 0.87
N ASP A 378 -0.60 -8.04 0.97
CA ASP A 378 -0.26 -9.19 0.11
C ASP A 378 -1.56 -9.76 -0.52
N LEU A 379 -1.59 -9.99 -1.84
CA LEU A 379 -2.81 -10.19 -2.68
C LEU A 379 -2.78 -11.50 -3.51
N LEU A 380 -3.87 -12.31 -3.52
CA LEU A 380 -3.91 -13.69 -4.08
C LEU A 380 -5.32 -14.11 -4.67
N ILE A 381 -5.44 -14.73 -5.88
CA ILE A 381 -6.02 -14.35 -7.24
C ILE A 381 -7.50 -14.56 -7.81
N GLN A 382 -8.41 -15.54 -7.52
CA GLN A 382 -9.67 -15.82 -8.34
C GLN A 382 -11.09 -15.99 -7.66
N GLU A 383 -12.16 -15.45 -8.31
CA GLU A 383 -13.67 -15.62 -8.14
C GLU A 383 -14.48 -14.71 -7.18
N GLY A 384 -15.68 -14.17 -7.49
CA GLY A 384 -16.54 -14.21 -8.73
C GLY A 384 -18.05 -13.95 -8.47
N ILE A 385 -18.59 -12.72 -8.67
CA ILE A 385 -19.86 -12.27 -7.99
C ILE A 385 -20.97 -11.61 -8.87
N VAL A 386 -20.77 -11.26 -10.15
CA VAL A 386 -21.70 -10.33 -10.89
C VAL A 386 -22.36 -10.92 -12.15
N THR A 387 -23.55 -10.40 -12.50
CA THR A 387 -24.33 -10.70 -13.72
C THR A 387 -23.64 -10.26 -15.01
N GLU A 388 -23.89 -10.99 -16.10
CA GLU A 388 -23.17 -10.80 -17.36
C GLU A 388 -23.50 -9.47 -18.09
N GLU A 389 -24.73 -8.98 -17.96
CA GLU A 389 -25.21 -7.77 -18.66
C GLU A 389 -24.53 -6.49 -18.17
N GLU A 390 -24.42 -6.28 -16.85
CA GLU A 390 -23.69 -5.14 -16.28
C GLU A 390 -22.19 -5.18 -16.67
N VAL A 391 -21.60 -6.37 -16.68
CA VAL A 391 -20.20 -6.57 -17.09
C VAL A 391 -19.99 -6.28 -18.57
N LYS A 392 -20.94 -6.68 -19.43
CA LYS A 392 -20.89 -6.45 -20.88
C LYS A 392 -20.95 -4.97 -21.22
N ASP A 393 -21.90 -4.22 -20.65
CA ASP A 393 -22.03 -2.76 -20.87
C ASP A 393 -20.75 -2.00 -20.49
N VAL A 394 -20.13 -2.35 -19.35
CA VAL A 394 -18.88 -1.71 -18.90
C VAL A 394 -17.69 -2.11 -19.79
N LYS A 395 -17.64 -3.33 -20.32
CA LYS A 395 -16.63 -3.76 -21.31
C LYS A 395 -16.76 -2.95 -22.60
N GLU A 396 -17.94 -2.96 -23.24
CA GLU A 396 -18.17 -2.30 -24.54
C GLU A 396 -17.89 -0.79 -24.48
N LYS A 397 -18.31 -0.11 -23.39
CA LYS A 397 -17.99 1.30 -23.15
C LYS A 397 -16.51 1.57 -22.98
N TYR A 398 -15.74 0.64 -22.38
CA TYR A 398 -14.30 0.82 -22.16
C TYR A 398 -13.48 0.48 -23.41
N ASP A 399 -13.84 -0.58 -24.14
CA ASP A 399 -13.24 -0.90 -25.45
C ASP A 399 -13.39 0.28 -26.40
N LYS A 400 -14.57 0.91 -26.49
CA LYS A 400 -14.79 2.10 -27.31
C LYS A 400 -13.83 3.25 -26.97
N ILE A 401 -13.61 3.53 -25.68
CA ILE A 401 -12.66 4.55 -25.21
C ILE A 401 -11.22 4.22 -25.64
N CYS A 402 -10.85 2.94 -25.63
CA CYS A 402 -9.53 2.49 -26.06
C CYS A 402 -9.37 2.56 -27.59
N GLU A 403 -10.38 2.18 -28.39
CA GLU A 403 -10.32 2.34 -29.86
C GLU A 403 -10.29 3.83 -30.27
N GLU A 404 -11.11 4.68 -29.64
CA GLU A 404 -11.08 6.14 -29.85
C GLU A 404 -9.72 6.76 -29.47
N ALA A 405 -8.94 6.13 -28.59
CA ALA A 405 -7.59 6.55 -28.26
C ALA A 405 -6.52 5.96 -29.19
N PHE A 406 -6.72 4.74 -29.68
CA PHE A 406 -5.82 4.07 -30.63
C PHE A 406 -5.83 4.74 -32.00
N GLU A 407 -7.01 5.11 -32.53
CA GLU A 407 -7.10 5.84 -33.80
C GLU A 407 -6.60 7.30 -33.68
N ARG A 408 -6.56 7.88 -32.48
CA ARG A 408 -5.85 9.15 -32.21
C ARG A 408 -4.33 8.96 -32.13
N ALA A 409 -3.84 7.91 -31.47
CA ALA A 409 -2.41 7.61 -31.41
C ALA A 409 -1.77 7.43 -32.80
N ARG A 410 -2.55 6.92 -33.78
CA ARG A 410 -2.16 6.82 -35.19
C ARG A 410 -2.00 8.16 -35.93
N GLN A 411 -2.48 9.26 -35.35
CA GLN A 411 -2.41 10.61 -35.92
C GLN A 411 -1.25 11.43 -35.33
N GLU A 412 -0.63 10.95 -34.25
CA GLU A 412 0.54 11.56 -33.62
C GLU A 412 1.82 11.09 -34.33
N THR A 413 2.71 12.03 -34.70
CA THR A 413 3.95 11.75 -35.44
C THR A 413 5.21 11.74 -34.56
N HIS A 414 5.14 12.28 -33.33
CA HIS A 414 6.28 12.42 -32.42
C HIS A 414 5.91 12.07 -30.99
N ILE A 415 6.87 11.54 -30.23
CA ILE A 415 6.75 11.29 -28.79
C ILE A 415 7.46 12.38 -28.00
N LYS A 416 6.84 12.83 -26.91
CA LYS A 416 7.47 13.67 -25.89
C LYS A 416 7.88 12.82 -24.68
N TYR A 417 9.09 13.07 -24.19
CA TYR A 417 9.69 12.37 -23.07
C TYR A 417 9.82 13.26 -21.82
N LYS A 418 9.59 14.58 -21.90
CA LYS A 418 9.69 15.49 -20.75
C LYS A 418 8.40 15.54 -19.89
N ASP A 419 7.28 15.02 -20.39
CA ASP A 419 5.94 14.98 -19.76
C ASP A 419 5.84 14.34 -18.35
N TRP A 420 6.91 13.74 -17.81
CA TRP A 420 6.93 13.18 -16.45
C TRP A 420 7.66 14.04 -15.41
N ILE A 421 8.32 15.12 -15.83
CA ILE A 421 9.09 15.98 -14.93
C ILE A 421 8.12 16.80 -14.07
N ASP A 422 8.08 16.45 -12.79
CA ASP A 422 7.23 17.03 -11.78
C ASP A 422 7.85 18.31 -11.22
N SER A 423 7.18 19.44 -11.47
CA SER A 423 7.47 20.75 -10.88
C SER A 423 8.86 21.33 -11.28
N PRO A 424 9.27 22.52 -10.79
CA PRO A 424 9.11 23.73 -11.60
C PRO A 424 10.47 24.30 -12.05
N TRP A 425 11.27 23.48 -12.73
CA TRP A 425 12.67 23.76 -13.09
C TRP A 425 12.88 24.79 -14.23
N SER A 426 11.95 25.74 -14.39
CA SER A 426 11.97 26.84 -15.38
C SER A 426 13.34 27.56 -15.43
N GLY A 427 13.74 28.19 -14.32
CA GLY A 427 15.05 28.84 -14.20
C GLY A 427 16.26 27.90 -14.08
N PHE A 428 16.08 26.56 -14.20
CA PHE A 428 17.22 25.64 -14.15
C PHE A 428 17.80 25.30 -15.52
N PHE A 429 16.95 25.01 -16.51
CA PHE A 429 17.39 24.57 -17.85
C PHE A 429 17.44 25.72 -18.87
N GLU A 430 16.69 26.81 -18.62
CA GLU A 430 16.69 27.99 -19.50
C GLU A 430 18.00 28.81 -19.37
N GLY A 431 18.55 29.24 -20.50
CA GLY A 431 19.59 30.28 -20.57
C GLY A 431 20.99 29.92 -20.05
N LYS A 432 21.28 28.66 -19.71
CA LYS A 432 22.60 28.24 -19.21
C LYS A 432 23.46 27.57 -20.28
N ASP A 433 24.70 28.05 -20.40
CA ASP A 433 25.76 27.41 -21.17
C ASP A 433 26.44 26.32 -20.32
N PRO A 434 26.41 25.03 -20.70
CA PRO A 434 27.06 23.95 -19.94
C PRO A 434 28.58 24.09 -19.80
N LEU A 435 29.24 24.85 -20.68
CA LEU A 435 30.69 25.06 -20.67
C LEU A 435 31.11 26.26 -19.81
N LYS A 436 30.15 27.08 -19.35
CA LYS A 436 30.42 28.32 -18.63
C LYS A 436 30.22 28.17 -17.12
N VAL A 437 31.32 28.07 -16.39
CA VAL A 437 31.30 28.09 -14.91
C VAL A 437 30.87 29.48 -14.43
N ASN A 438 29.74 29.55 -13.72
CA ASN A 438 29.31 30.78 -13.05
C ASN A 438 30.19 31.07 -11.83
N PRO A 439 30.45 32.36 -11.48
CA PRO A 439 31.23 32.70 -10.29
C PRO A 439 30.62 32.14 -9.00
N THR A 440 31.36 31.28 -8.31
CA THR A 440 30.98 30.66 -7.02
C THR A 440 31.60 31.36 -5.80
N GLY A 441 32.34 32.45 -6.01
CA GLY A 441 33.00 33.20 -4.95
C GLY A 441 32.01 33.89 -4.01
N VAL A 442 32.35 33.96 -2.72
CA VAL A 442 31.57 34.60 -1.65
C VAL A 442 32.49 35.56 -0.89
N ASN A 443 31.95 36.69 -0.41
CA ASN A 443 32.72 37.64 0.40
C ASN A 443 33.30 36.95 1.66
N GLU A 444 34.55 37.28 2.00
CA GLU A 444 35.29 36.78 3.16
C GLU A 444 34.54 37.02 4.48
N ASP A 445 33.87 38.17 4.64
CA ASP A 445 33.02 38.46 5.81
C ASP A 445 31.97 37.37 6.07
N THR A 446 31.38 36.84 5.00
CA THR A 446 30.38 35.77 5.06
C THR A 446 31.03 34.44 5.45
N LEU A 447 32.24 34.14 4.95
CA LEU A 447 33.00 32.95 5.32
C LEU A 447 33.40 33.01 6.81
N VAL A 448 33.86 34.17 7.27
CA VAL A 448 34.18 34.45 8.68
C VAL A 448 32.92 34.37 9.56
N HIS A 449 31.75 34.82 9.08
CA HIS A 449 30.48 34.66 9.79
C HIS A 449 30.10 33.18 9.93
N ILE A 450 30.16 32.41 8.84
CA ILE A 450 29.84 30.97 8.84
C ILE A 450 30.80 30.21 9.77
N GLY A 451 32.10 30.47 9.69
CA GLY A 451 33.10 29.87 10.58
C GLY A 451 32.85 30.19 12.06
N LYS A 452 32.53 31.44 12.40
CA LYS A 452 32.14 31.84 13.75
C LYS A 452 30.84 31.16 14.21
N ARG A 453 29.84 31.00 13.34
CA ARG A 453 28.59 30.30 13.67
C ARG A 453 28.78 28.81 13.90
N PHE A 454 29.58 28.14 13.07
CA PHE A 454 29.83 26.70 13.18
C PHE A 454 30.71 26.33 14.39
N SER A 455 31.64 27.21 14.78
CA SER A 455 32.49 27.03 15.98
C SER A 455 31.85 27.51 17.29
N SER A 456 30.74 28.25 17.24
CA SER A 456 30.04 28.73 18.45
C SER A 456 29.18 27.63 19.06
N PRO A 457 29.33 27.29 20.36
CA PRO A 457 28.40 26.39 21.02
C PRO A 457 27.00 27.02 21.14
N PRO A 458 25.92 26.22 21.17
CA PRO A 458 24.58 26.72 21.45
C PRO A 458 24.52 27.50 22.76
N SER A 459 23.74 28.60 22.76
CA SER A 459 23.50 29.43 23.95
C SER A 459 22.96 28.59 25.12
N GLN A 460 23.16 29.01 26.37
CA GLN A 460 22.79 28.21 27.55
C GLN A 460 21.32 27.74 27.55
N ARG A 461 20.38 28.54 27.02
CA ARG A 461 18.96 28.14 26.85
C ARG A 461 18.77 26.87 26.01
N SER A 462 19.67 26.60 25.07
CA SER A 462 19.61 25.45 24.17
C SER A 462 20.17 24.16 24.79
N ARG A 463 20.95 24.24 25.89
CA ARG A 463 21.61 23.06 26.49
C ARG A 463 20.65 22.11 27.21
N VAL A 464 19.50 22.62 27.68
CA VAL A 464 18.53 21.87 28.49
C VAL A 464 17.94 20.65 27.73
N TYR A 465 17.80 20.74 26.41
CA TYR A 465 17.21 19.67 25.59
C TYR A 465 18.07 18.41 25.45
N TYR A 466 19.36 18.46 25.77
CA TYR A 466 20.28 17.31 25.67
C TYR A 466 20.43 16.49 26.96
N SER A 467 19.96 16.99 28.11
CA SER A 467 20.09 16.31 29.41
C SER A 467 18.82 15.56 29.87
N GLN A 468 17.88 15.31 28.96
CA GLN A 468 16.60 14.60 29.23
C GLN A 468 16.35 13.40 28.28
N ARG A 469 17.40 12.91 27.59
CA ARG A 469 17.34 11.76 26.66
C ARG A 469 18.52 10.79 26.85
N TYR A 470 18.90 10.55 28.10
CA TYR A 470 19.80 9.49 28.56
C TYR A 470 19.15 8.78 29.76
#